data_AF-A0A1F9BXK9-F1
#
_entry.id   AF-A0A1F9BXK9-F1
#
_cell.length_a   1.000
_cell.length_b   1.000
_cell.length_c   1.000
_cell.angle_alpha   90.00
_cell.angle_beta   90.00
_cell.angle_gamma   90.00
#
_symmetry.space_group_name_H-M   'P 1'
#
loop_
_entity.id
_entity.type
_entity.pdbx_description
1 polymer ?
#
loop_
_entity_poly.entity_id
_entity_poly.type
_entity_poly.pdbx_seq_one_letter_code
_entity_poly.pdbx_strand_id
1 'polypeptide(L)'
;MRLGFTIIALAISCFLPGAHCADRSPGTSAYAAAEFIATLSKNLPTHDGVPLRDYLIQDLDHDGKFEVLEKICHFEPNCEFLNTEIGPAFDWINIYREKNGRFVEATGEFGWFLSRRKEHYLFWQRVFNNPSPLSPDSRNLLRTNRTEFDKALKELIFRIEKLSR
;
A
#
# COMPACT_ATOMS: atom_id res chain seq x y z
N MET A 1 40.41 -70.99 9.71
CA MET A 1 39.29 -71.20 10.64
C MET A 1 38.31 -70.05 10.48
N ARG A 2 37.04 -70.38 10.26
CA ARG A 2 35.91 -69.45 10.05
C ARG A 2 35.47 -68.82 11.39
N LEU A 3 35.02 -67.57 11.32
CA LEU A 3 33.95 -66.90 12.10
C LEU A 3 33.98 -65.44 11.58
N GLY A 4 33.02 -64.87 10.85
CA GLY A 4 31.61 -65.16 10.76
C GLY A 4 30.82 -64.20 11.65
N PHE A 5 30.71 -62.92 11.27
CA PHE A 5 29.64 -62.03 11.74
C PHE A 5 29.20 -61.11 10.60
N THR A 6 27.88 -61.03 10.49
CA THR A 6 27.10 -60.48 9.38
C THR A 6 26.17 -59.40 9.93
N ILE A 7 25.77 -58.46 9.06
CA ILE A 7 24.60 -57.54 9.15
C ILE A 7 24.84 -56.38 10.16
N ILE A 8 24.53 -55.09 9.91
CA ILE A 8 23.34 -54.51 9.25
C ILE A 8 23.66 -53.14 8.63
N ALA A 9 23.29 -52.97 7.36
CA ALA A 9 23.20 -51.66 6.72
C ALA A 9 21.97 -50.91 7.25
N LEU A 10 22.18 -49.76 7.90
CA LEU A 10 21.09 -48.91 8.37
C LEU A 10 20.73 -47.91 7.25
N ALA A 11 19.76 -48.27 6.42
CA ALA A 11 19.05 -47.33 5.59
C ALA A 11 18.08 -46.55 6.49
N ILE A 12 18.43 -45.31 6.84
CA ILE A 12 17.46 -44.38 7.45
C ILE A 12 16.72 -43.69 6.31
N SER A 13 15.59 -44.27 5.94
CA SER A 13 14.54 -43.59 5.21
C SER A 13 13.77 -42.69 6.18
N CYS A 14 13.94 -41.38 6.08
CA CYS A 14 13.01 -40.41 6.64
C CYS A 14 12.22 -39.77 5.50
N PHE A 15 11.07 -40.37 5.16
CA PHE A 15 9.96 -39.65 4.58
C PHE A 15 9.04 -39.23 5.72
N LEU A 16 8.83 -37.94 5.91
CA LEU A 16 7.53 -37.30 5.66
C LEU A 16 7.68 -35.76 5.66
N PRO A 17 6.86 -35.09 4.83
CA PRO A 17 6.95 -33.69 4.48
C PRO A 17 6.24 -32.84 5.52
N GLY A 18 6.90 -31.79 5.99
CA GLY A 18 6.31 -30.79 6.86
C GLY A 18 6.86 -29.46 6.40
N ALA A 19 5.97 -28.58 5.97
CA ALA A 19 6.24 -27.27 5.42
C ALA A 19 7.48 -26.62 6.05
N HIS A 20 8.41 -26.18 5.20
CA HIS A 20 9.15 -24.98 5.52
C HIS A 20 8.09 -23.88 5.76
N CYS A 21 7.66 -23.73 7.00
CA CYS A 21 7.51 -22.41 7.57
C CYS A 21 8.89 -21.79 7.40
N ALA A 22 9.11 -21.19 6.23
CA ALA A 22 10.14 -20.20 6.08
C ALA A 22 9.75 -19.17 7.13
N ASP A 23 10.45 -19.23 8.26
CA ASP A 23 10.46 -18.21 9.27
C ASP A 23 11.00 -16.97 8.57
N ARG A 24 10.08 -16.25 7.92
CA ARG A 24 10.42 -15.09 7.09
C ARG A 24 10.69 -13.99 8.09
N SER A 25 11.96 -13.89 8.47
CA SER A 25 12.48 -12.73 9.19
C SER A 25 11.93 -11.44 8.56
N PRO A 26 11.69 -10.38 9.34
CA PRO A 26 11.20 -9.10 8.81
C PRO A 26 12.02 -8.57 7.61
N GLY A 27 13.34 -8.88 7.57
CA GLY A 27 14.23 -8.53 6.45
C GLY A 27 13.88 -9.19 5.12
N THR A 28 13.38 -10.44 5.13
CA THR A 28 12.95 -11.14 3.91
C THR A 28 11.66 -10.56 3.31
N SER A 29 10.74 -10.08 4.15
CA SER A 29 9.50 -9.48 3.67
C SER A 29 9.73 -8.08 3.09
N ALA A 30 10.55 -7.25 3.75
CA ALA A 30 10.91 -5.92 3.24
C ALA A 30 11.67 -6.00 1.90
N TYR A 31 12.55 -6.98 1.72
CA TYR A 31 13.25 -7.19 0.46
C TYR A 31 12.29 -7.58 -0.67
N ALA A 32 11.38 -8.52 -0.42
CA ALA A 32 10.36 -8.90 -1.40
C ALA A 32 9.43 -7.73 -1.78
N ALA A 33 9.07 -6.88 -0.81
CA ALA A 33 8.32 -5.66 -1.04
C ALA A 33 9.08 -4.68 -1.96
N ALA A 34 10.38 -4.50 -1.76
CA ALA A 34 11.22 -3.66 -2.61
C ALA A 34 11.32 -4.18 -4.05
N GLU A 35 11.48 -5.50 -4.25
CA GLU A 35 11.47 -6.11 -5.58
C GLU A 35 10.11 -5.94 -6.29
N PHE A 36 9.02 -6.03 -5.53
CA PHE A 36 7.69 -5.77 -6.05
C PHE A 36 7.51 -4.31 -6.48
N ILE A 37 7.95 -3.34 -5.66
CA ILE A 37 7.96 -1.91 -6.02
C ILE A 37 8.77 -1.67 -7.30
N ALA A 38 9.96 -2.29 -7.42
CA ALA A 38 10.76 -2.20 -8.64
C ALA A 38 10.02 -2.73 -9.88
N THR A 39 9.14 -3.72 -9.70
CA THR A 39 8.29 -4.24 -10.77
C THR A 39 7.17 -3.27 -11.14
N LEU A 40 6.48 -2.69 -10.15
CA LEU A 40 5.48 -1.65 -10.37
C LEU A 40 6.07 -0.41 -11.04
N SER A 41 7.32 -0.09 -10.70
CA SER A 41 8.01 1.13 -11.14
C SER A 41 8.37 1.14 -12.63
N LYS A 42 8.37 -0.02 -13.31
CA LYS A 42 8.82 -0.14 -14.71
C LYS A 42 7.98 0.66 -15.70
N ASN A 43 6.69 0.83 -15.43
CA ASN A 43 5.73 1.48 -16.34
C ASN A 43 4.96 2.60 -15.64
N LEU A 44 5.65 3.36 -14.79
CA LEU A 44 5.00 4.43 -14.05
C LEU A 44 4.51 5.54 -14.98
N PRO A 45 3.27 6.03 -14.79
CA PRO A 45 2.88 7.29 -15.39
C PRO A 45 3.83 8.38 -14.87
N THR A 46 4.30 9.23 -15.78
CA THR A 46 5.20 10.34 -15.47
C THR A 46 4.66 11.64 -16.07
N HIS A 47 4.96 12.75 -15.42
CA HIS A 47 4.75 14.11 -15.93
C HIS A 47 6.08 14.86 -15.83
N ASP A 48 6.58 15.40 -16.94
CA ASP A 48 7.90 16.05 -17.01
C ASP A 48 9.06 15.22 -16.42
N GLY A 49 8.99 13.89 -16.56
CA GLY A 49 9.99 12.96 -16.02
C GLY A 49 9.85 12.68 -14.52
N VAL A 50 8.85 13.24 -13.84
CA VAL A 50 8.53 12.97 -12.43
C VAL A 50 7.47 11.85 -12.36
N PRO A 51 7.71 10.77 -11.58
CA PRO A 51 6.70 9.74 -11.36
C PRO A 51 5.44 10.29 -10.68
N LEU A 52 4.27 9.86 -11.17
CA LEU A 52 2.96 10.20 -10.59
C LEU A 52 2.47 9.17 -9.58
N ARG A 53 3.37 8.33 -9.05
CA ARG A 53 3.05 7.38 -7.97
C ARG A 53 4.21 7.31 -7.01
N ASP A 54 3.88 7.31 -5.72
CA ASP A 54 4.85 7.07 -4.66
C ASP A 54 4.61 5.70 -4.04
N TYR A 55 5.69 5.06 -3.55
CA TYR A 55 5.61 3.78 -2.87
C TYR A 55 6.22 3.86 -1.48
N LEU A 56 5.55 3.23 -0.50
CA LEU A 56 6.05 3.07 0.87
C LEU A 56 5.98 1.59 1.27
N ILE A 57 6.98 1.13 2.03
CA ILE A 57 6.99 -0.19 2.66
C ILE A 57 6.65 0.02 4.13
N GLN A 58 5.57 -0.61 4.62
CA GLN A 58 5.12 -0.47 6.00
C GLN A 58 4.47 -1.75 6.50
N ASP A 59 4.77 -2.14 7.74
CA ASP A 59 4.04 -3.18 8.47
C ASP A 59 2.79 -2.52 9.10
N LEU A 60 1.62 -2.78 8.50
CA LEU A 60 0.38 -2.09 8.87
C LEU A 60 -0.36 -2.71 10.06
N ASP A 61 -0.20 -4.00 10.30
CA ASP A 61 -0.87 -4.72 11.38
C ASP A 61 0.08 -5.25 12.46
N HIS A 62 1.36 -4.88 12.37
CA HIS A 62 2.41 -5.22 13.32
C HIS A 62 2.67 -6.73 13.43
N ASP A 63 2.55 -7.45 12.31
CA ASP A 63 2.74 -8.90 12.22
C ASP A 63 4.17 -9.31 11.76
N GLY A 64 5.04 -8.32 11.50
CA GLY A 64 6.40 -8.52 11.01
C GLY A 64 6.49 -8.75 9.50
N LYS A 65 5.37 -8.71 8.77
CA LYS A 65 5.32 -8.69 7.30
C LYS A 65 5.02 -7.28 6.84
N PHE A 66 5.72 -6.87 5.80
CA PHE A 66 5.58 -5.53 5.25
C PHE A 66 4.63 -5.54 4.06
N GLU A 67 3.69 -4.59 4.07
CA GLU A 67 2.89 -4.22 2.92
C GLU A 67 3.58 -3.18 2.04
N VAL A 68 3.20 -3.16 0.76
CA VAL A 68 3.52 -2.09 -0.17
C VAL A 68 2.31 -1.17 -0.30
N LEU A 69 2.49 0.10 0.02
CA LEU A 69 1.50 1.15 -0.12
C LEU A 69 1.82 1.94 -1.39
N GLU A 70 0.93 1.88 -2.38
CA GLU A 70 1.00 2.71 -3.59
C GLU A 70 0.10 3.93 -3.41
N LYS A 71 0.71 5.11 -3.43
CA LYS A 71 0.03 6.39 -3.33
C LYS A 71 -0.23 6.95 -4.72
N ILE A 72 -1.48 7.37 -4.94
CA ILE A 72 -1.97 7.90 -6.22
C ILE A 72 -2.74 9.18 -5.93
N CYS A 73 -2.36 10.31 -6.51
CA CYS A 73 -3.20 11.50 -6.39
C CYS A 73 -4.38 11.42 -7.36
N HIS A 74 -5.58 11.74 -6.89
CA HIS A 74 -6.79 11.72 -7.73
C HIS A 74 -6.72 12.67 -8.94
N PHE A 75 -5.99 13.78 -8.82
CA PHE A 75 -5.94 14.85 -9.84
C PHE A 75 -4.73 14.78 -10.78
N GLU A 76 -3.72 13.96 -10.48
CA GLU A 76 -2.52 13.79 -11.31
C GLU A 76 -2.77 13.35 -12.77
N PRO A 77 -3.81 12.56 -13.12
CA PRO A 77 -4.04 12.19 -14.52
C PRO A 77 -4.46 13.34 -15.43
N ASN A 78 -4.96 14.47 -14.88
CA ASN A 78 -5.69 15.48 -15.65
C ASN A 78 -5.36 16.95 -15.29
N CYS A 79 -4.56 17.22 -14.25
CA CYS A 79 -4.29 18.58 -13.81
C CYS A 79 -2.80 18.84 -13.60
N GLU A 80 -2.36 20.02 -14.02
CA GLU A 80 -1.12 20.64 -13.57
C GLU A 80 -1.10 20.62 -12.03
N PHE A 81 0.03 20.19 -11.47
CA PHE A 81 0.23 19.83 -10.07
C PHE A 81 -0.59 20.66 -9.07
N LEU A 82 -1.27 19.95 -8.15
CA LEU A 82 -1.83 20.59 -6.96
C LEU A 82 -0.69 21.16 -6.12
N ASN A 83 -0.96 22.29 -5.46
CA ASN A 83 0.03 22.81 -4.54
C ASN A 83 0.26 21.85 -3.36
N THR A 84 1.45 21.89 -2.78
CA THR A 84 1.91 20.93 -1.76
C THR A 84 1.04 20.93 -0.50
N GLU A 85 0.37 22.04 -0.20
CA GLU A 85 -0.52 22.15 0.94
C GLU A 85 -1.82 21.35 0.74
N ILE A 86 -2.45 21.40 -0.44
CA ILE A 86 -3.74 20.74 -0.70
C ILE A 86 -3.57 19.34 -1.32
N GLY A 87 -2.51 19.08 -2.08
CA GLY A 87 -2.27 17.80 -2.77
C GLY A 87 -2.59 16.56 -1.92
N PRO A 88 -2.10 16.49 -0.66
CA PRO A 88 -2.36 15.35 0.23
C PRO A 88 -3.83 15.07 0.57
N ALA A 89 -4.73 16.03 0.32
CA ALA A 89 -6.17 15.85 0.51
C ALA A 89 -6.74 14.77 -0.39
N PHE A 90 -6.12 14.52 -1.54
CA PHE A 90 -6.67 13.69 -2.62
C PHE A 90 -5.86 12.43 -2.90
N ASP A 91 -4.90 12.11 -2.04
CA ASP A 91 -4.14 10.88 -2.16
C ASP A 91 -5.02 9.67 -1.87
N TRP A 92 -5.09 8.73 -2.80
CA TRP A 92 -5.58 7.38 -2.56
C TRP A 92 -4.40 6.43 -2.32
N ILE A 93 -4.57 5.45 -1.43
CA ILE A 93 -3.56 4.44 -1.15
C ILE A 93 -4.11 3.05 -1.52
N ASN A 94 -3.48 2.39 -2.49
CA ASN A 94 -3.65 0.95 -2.68
C ASN A 94 -2.67 0.22 -1.75
N ILE A 95 -3.12 -0.86 -1.11
CA ILE A 95 -2.29 -1.69 -0.25
C ILE A 95 -2.10 -3.04 -0.92
N TYR A 96 -0.86 -3.47 -1.04
CA TYR A 96 -0.48 -4.79 -1.53
C TYR A 96 0.14 -5.61 -0.40
N ARG A 97 -0.38 -6.82 -0.21
CA ARG A 97 0.11 -7.79 0.76
C ARG A 97 0.63 -9.03 0.05
N GLU A 98 1.67 -9.63 0.61
CA GLU A 98 2.16 -10.91 0.11
C GLU A 98 1.21 -12.07 0.50
N LYS A 99 0.71 -12.80 -0.50
CA LYS A 99 -0.04 -14.04 -0.35
C LYS A 99 0.54 -15.10 -1.30
N ASN A 100 0.86 -16.27 -0.78
CA ASN A 100 1.41 -17.40 -1.56
C ASN A 100 2.64 -17.03 -2.42
N GLY A 101 3.54 -16.20 -1.87
CA GLY A 101 4.77 -15.79 -2.55
C GLY A 101 4.60 -14.68 -3.60
N ARG A 102 3.44 -14.00 -3.64
CA ARG A 102 3.18 -12.90 -4.57
C ARG A 102 2.44 -11.77 -3.87
N PHE A 103 2.73 -10.53 -4.24
CA PHE A 103 1.96 -9.38 -3.78
C PHE A 103 0.63 -9.29 -4.53
N VAL A 104 -0.46 -9.10 -3.80
CA VAL A 104 -1.82 -8.92 -4.32
C VAL A 104 -2.47 -7.71 -3.66
N GLU A 105 -3.35 -7.01 -4.38
CA GLU A 105 -4.10 -5.89 -3.79
C GLU A 105 -5.01 -6.41 -2.67
N ALA A 106 -4.87 -5.82 -1.50
CA ALA A 106 -5.55 -6.22 -0.26
C ALA A 106 -6.11 -5.00 0.48
N THR A 107 -6.28 -3.85 -0.19
CA THR A 107 -6.73 -2.58 0.41
C THR A 107 -7.98 -2.74 1.29
N GLY A 108 -8.96 -3.54 0.87
CA GLY A 108 -10.19 -3.82 1.62
C GLY A 108 -9.99 -4.59 2.93
N GLU A 109 -8.87 -5.30 3.08
CA GLU A 109 -8.60 -6.13 4.27
C GLU A 109 -8.12 -5.28 5.46
N PHE A 110 -7.65 -4.06 5.23
CA PHE A 110 -7.10 -3.17 6.26
C PHE A 110 -8.16 -2.18 6.79
N GLY A 111 -9.17 -2.71 7.48
CA GLY A 111 -10.32 -1.92 7.97
C GLY A 111 -9.92 -0.74 8.88
N TRP A 112 -8.94 -0.91 9.76
CA TRP A 112 -8.44 0.19 10.59
C TRP A 112 -7.79 1.30 9.74
N PHE A 113 -6.95 0.92 8.77
CA PHE A 113 -6.31 1.88 7.87
C PHE A 113 -7.36 2.66 7.06
N LEU A 114 -8.35 1.95 6.50
CA LEU A 114 -9.46 2.56 5.75
C LEU A 114 -10.26 3.53 6.63
N SER A 115 -10.53 3.18 7.89
CA SER A 115 -11.17 4.09 8.85
C SER A 115 -10.35 5.37 9.07
N ARG A 116 -9.02 5.25 9.25
CA ARG A 116 -8.12 6.41 9.37
C ARG A 116 -8.10 7.26 8.10
N ARG A 117 -8.12 6.66 6.91
CA ARG A 117 -8.21 7.38 5.64
C ARG A 117 -9.56 8.08 5.47
N LYS A 118 -10.66 7.49 5.94
CA LYS A 118 -11.97 8.15 5.93
C LYS A 118 -11.95 9.42 6.78
N GLU A 119 -11.40 9.34 8.00
CA GLU A 119 -11.25 10.51 8.87
C GLU A 119 -10.35 11.60 8.25
N HIS A 120 -9.30 11.20 7.51
CA HIS A 120 -8.47 12.14 6.74
C HIS A 120 -9.29 12.91 5.70
N TYR A 121 -10.10 12.24 4.88
CA TYR A 121 -10.93 12.93 3.88
C TYR A 121 -12.01 13.80 4.52
N LEU A 122 -12.64 13.33 5.61
CA LEU A 122 -13.61 14.13 6.38
C LEU A 122 -12.96 15.37 7.00
N PHE A 123 -11.72 15.27 7.47
CA PHE A 123 -10.95 16.42 7.93
C PHE A 123 -10.75 17.44 6.79
N TRP A 124 -10.34 16.99 5.61
CA TRP A 124 -10.16 17.88 4.47
C TRP A 124 -11.46 18.54 4.00
N GLN A 125 -12.59 17.84 4.06
CA GLN A 125 -13.89 18.47 3.81
C GLN A 125 -14.17 19.62 4.79
N ARG A 126 -13.84 19.45 6.09
CA ARG A 126 -13.99 20.54 7.08
C ARG A 126 -13.05 21.70 6.79
N VAL A 127 -11.79 21.42 6.43
CA VAL A 127 -10.82 22.45 6.04
C VAL A 127 -11.30 23.20 4.81
N PHE A 128 -11.83 22.53 3.80
CA PHE A 128 -12.36 23.22 2.62
C PHE A 128 -13.60 24.05 2.96
N ASN A 129 -14.45 23.59 3.87
CA ASN A 129 -15.60 24.35 4.36
C ASN A 129 -15.23 25.61 5.16
N ASN A 130 -14.11 25.58 5.87
CA ASN A 130 -13.55 26.73 6.57
C ASN A 130 -12.04 26.88 6.28
N PRO A 131 -11.67 27.48 5.14
CA PRO A 131 -10.31 27.42 4.63
C PRO A 131 -9.39 28.47 5.26
N SER A 132 -9.74 29.02 6.43
CA SER A 132 -8.89 29.98 7.15
C SER A 132 -7.49 29.45 7.49
N PRO A 133 -7.26 28.14 7.74
CA PRO A 133 -5.92 27.62 8.00
C PRO A 133 -5.04 27.54 6.75
N LEU A 134 -5.64 27.56 5.55
CA LEU A 134 -4.90 27.40 4.29
C LEU A 134 -4.18 28.69 3.90
N SER A 135 -3.06 28.58 3.19
CA SER A 135 -2.38 29.73 2.58
C SER A 135 -3.29 30.51 1.60
N PRO A 136 -3.00 31.79 1.31
CA PRO A 136 -3.75 32.56 0.32
C PRO A 136 -3.86 31.87 -1.04
N ASP A 137 -2.79 31.25 -1.52
CA ASP A 137 -2.77 30.56 -2.81
C ASP A 137 -3.67 29.32 -2.82
N SER A 138 -3.59 28.50 -1.76
CA SER A 138 -4.50 27.37 -1.54
C SER A 138 -5.96 27.79 -1.49
N ARG A 139 -6.27 28.89 -0.80
CA ARG A 139 -7.64 29.42 -0.75
C ARG A 139 -8.13 29.84 -2.13
N ASN A 140 -7.27 30.45 -2.94
CA ASN A 140 -7.61 30.83 -4.30
C ASN A 140 -7.84 29.60 -5.19
N LEU A 141 -6.95 28.61 -5.11
CA LEU A 141 -7.08 27.35 -5.82
C LEU A 141 -8.39 26.62 -5.46
N LEU A 142 -8.67 26.51 -4.16
CA LEU A 142 -9.91 25.91 -3.65
C LEU A 142 -11.15 26.66 -4.13
N ARG A 143 -11.11 27.99 -4.15
CA ARG A 143 -12.23 28.81 -4.62
C ARG A 143 -12.56 28.53 -6.08
N THR A 144 -11.55 28.41 -6.93
CA THR A 144 -11.71 28.12 -8.36
C THR A 144 -12.20 26.69 -8.63
N ASN A 145 -11.78 25.72 -7.80
CA ASN A 145 -12.01 24.29 -8.05
C ASN A 145 -12.96 23.62 -7.05
N ARG A 146 -13.78 24.41 -6.33
CA ARG A 146 -14.53 23.95 -5.16
C ARG A 146 -15.39 22.72 -5.44
N THR A 147 -16.14 22.74 -6.53
CA THR A 147 -17.05 21.66 -6.90
C THR A 147 -16.30 20.36 -7.13
N GLU A 148 -15.20 20.40 -7.89
CA GLU A 148 -14.43 19.19 -8.22
C GLU A 148 -13.68 18.64 -7.02
N PHE A 149 -13.16 19.51 -6.16
CA PHE A 149 -12.51 19.10 -4.92
C PHE A 149 -13.50 18.41 -3.96
N ASP A 150 -14.70 18.96 -3.80
CA ASP A 150 -15.73 18.34 -2.96
C ASP A 150 -16.22 17.00 -3.54
N LYS A 151 -16.39 16.93 -4.86
CA LYS A 151 -16.74 15.69 -5.56
C LYS A 151 -15.68 14.61 -5.36
N ALA A 152 -14.40 14.93 -5.56
CA ALA A 152 -13.30 13.99 -5.37
C ALA A 152 -13.25 13.45 -3.93
N LEU A 153 -13.40 14.31 -2.92
CA LEU A 153 -13.44 13.85 -1.51
C LEU A 153 -14.63 12.93 -1.24
N LYS A 154 -15.81 13.23 -1.79
CA LYS A 154 -16.99 12.36 -1.67
C LYS A 154 -16.77 11.00 -2.33
N GLU A 155 -16.15 10.97 -3.50
CA GLU A 155 -15.82 9.72 -4.20
C GLU A 155 -14.82 8.87 -3.41
N LEU A 156 -13.80 9.50 -2.82
CA LEU A 156 -12.82 8.81 -1.98
C LEU A 156 -13.47 8.20 -0.71
N ILE A 157 -14.37 8.96 -0.06
CA ILE A 157 -15.13 8.46 1.09
C ILE A 157 -16.05 7.30 0.68
N PHE A 158 -16.78 7.44 -0.42
CA PHE A 158 -17.68 6.41 -0.94
C PHE A 158 -16.91 5.12 -1.29
N ARG A 159 -15.72 5.25 -1.88
CA ARG A 159 -14.85 4.10 -2.19
C ARG A 159 -14.47 3.33 -0.92
N ILE A 160 -14.15 4.02 0.18
CA ILE A 160 -13.89 3.37 1.47
C ILE A 160 -15.13 2.62 1.97
N GLU A 161 -16.30 3.25 1.92
CA GLU A 161 -17.55 2.65 2.38
C GLU A 161 -17.92 1.40 1.59
N LYS A 162 -17.57 1.35 0.29
CA LYS A 162 -17.73 0.15 -0.53
C LYS A 162 -16.77 -0.97 -0.13
N LEU A 163 -15.52 -0.63 0.20
CA LEU A 163 -14.50 -1.61 0.60
C LEU A 163 -14.69 -2.14 2.03
N SER A 164 -15.43 -1.42 2.86
CA SER A 164 -15.68 -1.78 4.27
C SER A 164 -16.97 -2.59 4.49
N ARG A 165 -17.65 -3.02 3.43
CA ARG A 165 -18.85 -3.87 3.46
C ARG A 165 -18.48 -5.31 3.16
#